data_AF-B8LXC3-F1
#
_entry.id   AF-B8LXC3-F1
#
_cell.length_a   1.000
_cell.length_b   1.000
_cell.length_c   1.000
_cell.angle_alpha   90.00
_cell.angle_beta   90.00
_cell.angle_gamma   90.00
#
_symmetry.space_group_name_H-M   'P 1'
#
loop_
_entity.id
_entity.type
_entity.pdbx_description
1 polymer ?
#
loop_
_entity_poly.entity_id
_entity_poly.type
_entity_poly.pdbx_seq_one_letter_code
_entity_poly.pdbx_strand_id
1 'polypeptide(L)'
;MATNEAAYLLEPHQIPLQIRDAPCPSSVEPNTIVVKNHTAYNPFPLKYPFILGQDVAGEVVDVGQGVEGFVKGQRVIGLSEVHTILSANMAAPIPSSVSYEEAVVLPLAVSTAAAGLFQKGFLELPLPTTSPQPLGNTLIVWSGSSSVGLAAIQLARAAGADVVATSSSRTHYLVKSIGASAVFDYTKPTVVDDIVAHLSGKVVLDAYDAISSQQTPRALAEILTKVNSEKHFMAFTGQVEKELPTGVTGKAVFNNIIYDNVLHIFRIKYP
;
A
#
# COMPACT_ATOMS: atom_id res chain seq x y z
N MET A 1 17.90 29.67 -13.29
CA MET A 1 17.87 28.21 -13.07
C MET A 1 16.60 27.91 -12.31
N ALA A 2 15.89 26.82 -12.62
CA ALA A 2 14.77 26.41 -11.80
C ALA A 2 15.29 26.13 -10.37
N THR A 3 14.74 26.80 -9.37
CA THR A 3 15.05 26.54 -7.96
C THR A 3 14.26 25.32 -7.53
N ASN A 4 14.93 24.30 -6.99
CA ASN A 4 14.30 23.14 -6.39
C ASN A 4 14.65 23.14 -4.90
N GLU A 5 13.64 23.06 -4.05
CA GLU A 5 13.79 23.02 -2.60
C GLU A 5 13.15 21.74 -2.08
N ALA A 6 13.71 21.19 -1.01
CA ALA A 6 13.11 20.04 -0.35
C ALA A 6 13.20 20.15 1.17
N ALA A 7 12.35 19.37 1.84
CA ALA A 7 12.40 19.23 3.29
C ALA A 7 13.42 18.17 3.68
N TYR A 8 14.47 18.59 4.38
CA TYR A 8 15.54 17.74 4.88
C TYR A 8 15.32 17.36 6.33
N LEU A 9 15.58 16.08 6.59
CA LEU A 9 15.77 15.51 7.91
C LEU A 9 17.28 15.21 8.04
N LEU A 10 18.00 16.03 8.80
CA LEU A 10 19.46 15.99 8.92
C LEU A 10 19.93 15.10 10.08
N GLU A 11 19.07 14.93 11.08
CA GLU A 11 19.31 14.11 12.26
C GLU A 11 18.00 13.52 12.81
N PRO A 12 18.06 12.45 13.61
CA PRO A 12 16.87 11.84 14.20
C PRO A 12 16.02 12.84 15.01
N HIS A 13 14.70 12.75 14.88
CA HIS A 13 13.73 13.58 15.61
C HIS A 13 13.83 15.10 15.37
N GLN A 14 14.49 15.54 14.29
CA GLN A 14 14.61 16.95 13.96
C GLN A 14 13.24 17.61 13.69
N ILE A 15 12.89 18.62 14.48
CA ILE A 15 11.72 19.49 14.30
C ILE A 15 12.14 20.94 14.62
N PRO A 16 11.87 21.93 13.76
CA PRO A 16 11.23 21.82 12.44
C PRO A 16 12.16 21.20 11.39
N LEU A 17 11.56 20.68 10.31
CA LEU A 17 12.29 20.25 9.11
C LEU A 17 13.06 21.43 8.51
N GLN A 18 14.23 21.17 7.94
CA GLN A 18 15.00 22.22 7.25
C GLN A 18 14.68 22.24 5.76
N ILE A 19 14.19 23.36 5.25
CA ILE A 19 14.08 23.58 3.82
C ILE A 19 15.45 24.00 3.29
N ARG A 20 15.96 23.28 2.29
CA ARG A 20 17.24 23.56 1.63
C ARG A 20 17.11 23.34 0.14
N ASP A 21 18.06 23.89 -0.62
CA ASP A 21 18.23 23.59 -2.03
C ASP A 21 18.39 22.08 -2.21
N ALA A 22 17.64 21.54 -3.16
CA ALA A 22 17.69 20.15 -3.56
C ALA A 22 18.13 20.03 -5.02
N PRO A 23 18.81 18.94 -5.41
CA PRO A 23 19.15 18.71 -6.80
C PRO A 23 17.89 18.76 -7.66
N CYS A 24 17.89 19.60 -8.70
CA CYS A 24 16.90 19.54 -9.77
C CYS A 24 17.50 18.68 -10.88
N PRO A 25 16.74 17.74 -11.47
CA PRO A 25 17.24 16.95 -12.60
C PRO A 25 17.72 17.88 -13.73
N SER A 26 18.99 17.77 -14.09
CA SER A 26 19.58 18.58 -15.18
C SER A 26 19.16 18.08 -16.57
N SER A 27 18.67 16.85 -16.65
CA SER A 27 18.14 16.18 -17.84
C SER A 27 17.12 15.12 -17.43
N VAL A 28 16.20 14.78 -18.33
CA VAL A 28 15.24 13.68 -18.11
C VAL A 28 15.81 12.38 -18.64
N GLU A 29 15.82 11.36 -17.80
CA GLU A 29 16.27 10.01 -18.18
C GLU A 29 15.20 9.29 -19.02
N PRO A 30 15.58 8.39 -19.96
CA PRO A 30 14.62 7.56 -20.67
C PRO A 30 13.69 6.80 -19.71
N ASN A 31 12.44 6.58 -20.12
CA ASN A 31 11.39 5.90 -19.34
C ASN A 31 10.97 6.62 -18.03
N THR A 32 11.39 7.86 -17.80
CA THR A 32 11.00 8.64 -16.62
C THR A 32 10.21 9.90 -16.98
N ILE A 33 9.49 10.45 -16.00
CA ILE A 33 8.84 11.77 -16.06
C ILE A 33 9.34 12.61 -14.89
N VAL A 34 9.51 13.91 -15.12
CA VAL A 34 9.82 14.89 -14.06
C VAL A 34 8.54 15.59 -13.66
N VAL A 35 8.31 15.70 -12.36
CA VAL A 35 7.07 16.21 -11.77
C VAL A 35 7.36 17.39 -10.85
N LYS A 36 6.63 18.49 -11.05
CA LYS A 36 6.53 19.56 -10.05
C LYS A 36 5.54 19.10 -8.98
N ASN A 37 6.05 18.70 -7.83
CA ASN A 37 5.34 17.81 -6.92
C ASN A 37 4.84 18.46 -5.61
N HIS A 38 3.81 17.82 -5.08
CA HIS A 38 3.45 17.73 -3.67
C HIS A 38 3.92 16.35 -3.17
N THR A 39 4.18 16.22 -1.87
CA THR A 39 4.65 14.94 -1.32
C THR A 39 4.05 14.60 0.04
N ALA A 40 3.96 13.30 0.33
CA ALA A 40 3.56 12.76 1.63
C ALA A 40 4.73 12.03 2.32
N TYR A 41 4.69 12.02 3.65
CA TYR A 41 5.67 11.34 4.48
C TYR A 41 5.21 9.93 4.84
N ASN A 42 6.13 8.98 4.71
CA ASN A 42 5.91 7.59 5.11
C ASN A 42 6.97 7.16 6.15
N PRO A 43 6.59 6.41 7.19
CA PRO A 43 7.50 6.02 8.26
C PRO A 43 8.38 4.83 7.84
N PHE A 44 9.68 5.07 7.63
CA PHE A 44 10.68 4.03 7.33
C PHE A 44 11.99 4.30 8.08
N PRO A 45 12.89 3.30 8.24
CA PRO A 45 14.24 3.55 8.70
C PRO A 45 14.97 4.51 7.75
N LEU A 46 15.43 5.66 8.26
CA LEU A 46 16.08 6.70 7.47
C LEU A 46 17.59 6.70 7.71
N LYS A 47 18.35 6.90 6.63
CA LYS A 47 19.76 7.30 6.68
C LYS A 47 19.84 8.81 6.50
N TYR A 48 20.55 9.47 7.41
CA TYR A 48 20.63 10.92 7.46
C TYR A 48 21.93 11.42 6.79
N PRO A 49 21.91 12.58 6.11
CA PRO A 49 20.74 13.42 5.83
C PRO A 49 19.79 12.76 4.83
N PHE A 50 18.48 12.97 5.02
CA PHE A 50 17.43 12.40 4.19
C PHE A 50 16.53 13.51 3.64
N ILE A 51 16.21 13.44 2.35
CA ILE A 51 15.17 14.28 1.76
C ILE A 51 13.84 13.55 1.88
N LEU A 52 12.84 14.18 2.50
CA LEU A 52 11.53 13.56 2.69
C LEU A 52 10.72 13.56 1.39
N GLY A 53 9.80 12.60 1.29
CA GLY A 53 8.79 12.55 0.25
C GLY A 53 9.02 11.47 -0.80
N GLN A 54 8.33 10.35 -0.66
CA GLN A 54 8.35 9.25 -1.64
C GLN A 54 7.08 9.21 -2.46
N ASP A 55 5.94 9.55 -1.84
CA ASP A 55 4.70 9.68 -2.60
C ASP A 55 4.69 11.04 -3.30
N VAL A 56 4.37 11.02 -4.58
CA VAL A 56 4.40 12.20 -5.45
C VAL A 56 3.03 12.39 -6.07
N ALA A 57 2.55 13.62 -6.04
CA ALA A 57 1.43 14.07 -6.86
C ALA A 57 1.75 15.44 -7.44
N GLY A 58 1.55 15.65 -8.73
CA GLY A 58 1.92 16.93 -9.33
C GLY A 58 1.72 17.01 -10.83
N GLU A 59 2.32 18.01 -11.45
CA GLU A 59 2.28 18.22 -12.91
C GLU A 59 3.57 17.72 -13.56
N VAL A 60 3.42 16.97 -14.65
CA VAL A 60 4.54 16.59 -15.52
C VAL A 60 5.15 17.85 -16.12
N VAL A 61 6.42 18.13 -15.82
CA VAL A 61 7.17 19.24 -16.42
C VAL A 61 8.07 18.77 -17.55
N ASP A 62 8.48 17.49 -17.53
CA ASP A 62 9.29 16.92 -18.59
C ASP A 62 9.14 15.40 -18.73
N VAL A 63 9.37 14.91 -19.95
CA VAL A 63 9.07 13.52 -20.35
C VAL A 63 10.29 12.92 -21.03
N GLY A 64 10.76 11.80 -20.49
CA GLY A 64 11.92 11.08 -21.00
C GLY A 64 11.64 10.34 -22.29
N GLN A 65 12.70 10.03 -23.03
CA GLN A 65 12.60 9.23 -24.25
C GLN A 65 11.94 7.87 -23.97
N GLY A 66 11.05 7.43 -24.87
CA GLY A 66 10.38 6.13 -24.78
C GLY A 66 9.16 6.10 -23.85
N VAL A 67 8.86 7.19 -23.15
CA VAL A 67 7.64 7.30 -22.35
C VAL A 67 6.43 7.54 -23.25
N GLU A 68 5.44 6.66 -23.14
CA GLU A 68 4.12 6.79 -23.76
C GLU A 68 3.06 7.08 -22.69
N GLY A 69 1.98 7.76 -23.10
CA GLY A 69 0.81 8.02 -22.25
C GLY A 69 0.94 9.20 -21.28
N PHE A 70 2.09 9.88 -21.26
CA PHE A 70 2.32 11.08 -20.45
C PHE A 70 2.70 12.30 -21.28
N VAL A 71 2.16 13.47 -20.92
CA VAL A 71 2.46 14.75 -21.57
C VAL A 71 2.70 15.86 -20.54
N LYS A 72 3.44 16.90 -20.92
CA LYS A 72 3.66 18.09 -20.08
C LYS A 72 2.33 18.72 -19.65
N GLY A 73 2.25 19.18 -18.41
CA GLY A 73 1.06 19.73 -17.77
C GLY A 73 0.06 18.68 -17.27
N GLN A 74 0.27 17.39 -17.55
CA GLN A 74 -0.62 16.35 -17.04
C GLN A 74 -0.45 16.16 -15.54
N ARG A 75 -1.58 16.00 -14.85
CA ARG A 75 -1.63 15.69 -13.42
C ARG A 75 -1.33 14.22 -13.21
N VAL A 76 -0.31 13.89 -12.42
CA VAL A 76 0.13 12.51 -12.17
C VAL A 76 0.39 12.25 -10.71
N ILE A 77 0.17 11.00 -10.28
CA ILE A 77 0.66 10.45 -9.03
C ILE A 77 1.66 9.33 -9.27
N GLY A 78 2.52 9.07 -8.30
CA GLY A 78 3.39 7.89 -8.30
C GLY A 78 4.25 7.78 -7.06
N LEU A 79 5.01 6.69 -6.97
CA LEU A 79 6.02 6.48 -5.96
C LEU A 79 7.40 6.78 -6.54
N SER A 80 8.17 7.63 -5.87
CA SER A 80 9.49 8.08 -6.28
C SER A 80 10.58 7.66 -5.29
N GLU A 81 11.72 7.26 -5.81
CA GLU A 81 12.97 7.13 -5.04
C GLU A 81 13.80 8.41 -5.04
N VAL A 82 13.56 9.30 -6.02
CA VAL A 82 14.37 10.50 -6.31
C VAL A 82 13.49 11.76 -6.33
N HIS A 83 12.50 11.80 -5.44
CA HIS A 83 11.56 12.90 -5.13
C HIS A 83 10.72 13.44 -6.28
N THR A 84 11.34 14.00 -7.31
CA THR A 84 10.69 14.68 -8.45
C THR A 84 10.66 13.85 -9.72
N ILE A 85 11.46 12.77 -9.79
CA ILE A 85 11.51 11.86 -10.93
C ILE A 85 10.64 10.64 -10.63
N LEU A 86 9.70 10.34 -11.51
CA LEU A 86 8.93 9.09 -11.48
C LEU A 86 9.33 8.20 -12.65
N SER A 87 9.51 6.92 -12.39
CA SER A 87 9.49 5.94 -13.48
C SER A 87 8.08 5.90 -14.08
N ALA A 88 7.96 5.94 -15.41
CA ALA A 88 6.66 6.03 -16.09
C ALA A 88 5.78 4.78 -15.89
N ASN A 89 6.36 3.67 -15.45
CA ASN A 89 5.62 2.45 -15.06
C ASN A 89 5.09 2.49 -13.62
N MET A 90 5.50 3.49 -12.84
CA MET A 90 5.13 3.74 -11.44
C MET A 90 4.28 5.01 -11.28
N ALA A 91 3.79 5.56 -12.39
CA ALA A 91 2.96 6.75 -12.42
C ALA A 91 1.57 6.47 -13.01
N ALA A 92 0.55 7.17 -12.51
CA ALA A 92 -0.83 7.18 -13.02
C ALA A 92 -1.31 8.62 -13.21
N PRO A 93 -2.23 8.87 -14.16
CA PRO A 93 -2.94 10.14 -14.22
C PRO A 93 -3.84 10.34 -12.99
N ILE A 94 -3.94 11.58 -12.51
CA ILE A 94 -4.91 11.96 -11.47
C ILE A 94 -6.22 12.37 -12.15
N PRO A 95 -7.37 11.79 -11.74
CA PRO A 95 -8.67 12.28 -12.19
C PRO A 95 -8.87 13.76 -11.87
N SER A 96 -9.57 14.51 -12.73
CA SER A 96 -9.82 15.94 -12.53
C SER A 96 -10.56 16.26 -11.23
N SER A 97 -11.34 15.31 -10.70
CA SER A 97 -12.11 15.43 -9.47
C SER A 97 -11.31 15.22 -8.18
N VAL A 98 -10.07 14.73 -8.26
CA VAL A 98 -9.23 14.42 -7.09
C VAL A 98 -8.15 15.49 -6.98
N SER A 99 -7.96 16.07 -5.79
CA SER A 99 -6.91 17.07 -5.53
C SER A 99 -5.52 16.43 -5.46
N TYR A 100 -4.45 17.24 -5.45
CA TYR A 100 -3.10 16.68 -5.25
C TYR A 100 -2.93 16.12 -3.84
N GLU A 101 -3.51 16.78 -2.84
CA GLU A 101 -3.47 16.40 -1.42
C GLU A 101 -4.19 15.08 -1.16
N GLU A 102 -5.33 14.85 -1.83
CA GLU A 102 -6.05 13.57 -1.76
C GLU A 102 -5.29 12.46 -2.48
N ALA A 103 -4.64 12.78 -3.60
CA ALA A 103 -3.97 11.78 -4.41
C ALA A 103 -2.61 11.36 -3.83
N VAL A 104 -1.86 12.30 -3.21
CA VAL A 104 -0.50 12.07 -2.73
C VAL A 104 -0.41 11.10 -1.56
N VAL A 105 -1.51 10.80 -0.86
CA VAL A 105 -1.50 9.83 0.25
C VAL A 105 -1.71 8.38 -0.20
N LEU A 106 -1.90 8.16 -1.51
CA LEU A 106 -2.21 6.87 -2.09
C LEU A 106 -1.00 6.02 -2.52
N PRO A 107 0.07 6.56 -3.14
CA PRO A 107 0.97 5.74 -3.95
C PRO A 107 1.63 4.59 -3.18
N LEU A 108 2.27 4.86 -2.04
CA LEU A 108 2.84 3.82 -1.20
C LEU A 108 1.77 2.85 -0.73
N ALA A 109 0.71 3.34 -0.09
CA ALA A 109 -0.29 2.49 0.54
C ALA A 109 -0.97 1.54 -0.45
N VAL A 110 -1.39 2.07 -1.60
CA VAL A 110 -1.99 1.30 -2.69
C VAL A 110 -1.00 0.30 -3.26
N SER A 111 0.25 0.74 -3.48
CA SER A 111 1.25 -0.13 -4.08
C SER A 111 1.63 -1.31 -3.17
N THR A 112 1.80 -1.06 -1.88
CA THR A 112 2.07 -2.09 -0.86
C THR A 112 0.88 -3.06 -0.76
N ALA A 113 -0.35 -2.55 -0.67
CA ALA A 113 -1.54 -3.38 -0.62
C ALA A 113 -1.64 -4.30 -1.85
N ALA A 114 -1.55 -3.72 -3.03
CA ALA A 114 -1.68 -4.44 -4.30
C ALA A 114 -0.58 -5.50 -4.52
N ALA A 115 0.67 -5.25 -4.08
CA ALA A 115 1.73 -6.25 -4.16
C ALA A 115 1.40 -7.52 -3.36
N GLY A 116 0.96 -7.37 -2.11
CA GLY A 116 0.58 -8.54 -1.29
C GLY A 116 -0.72 -9.20 -1.74
N LEU A 117 -1.66 -8.45 -2.34
CA LEU A 117 -2.93 -8.99 -2.79
C LEU A 117 -2.84 -9.72 -4.14
N PHE A 118 -2.14 -9.17 -5.12
CA PHE A 118 -2.28 -9.59 -6.52
C PHE A 118 -1.04 -10.27 -7.11
N GLN A 119 0.14 -10.07 -6.53
CA GLN A 119 1.37 -10.60 -7.10
C GLN A 119 1.46 -12.12 -6.93
N LYS A 120 2.03 -12.78 -7.95
CA LYS A 120 2.38 -14.20 -7.89
C LYS A 120 3.27 -14.52 -6.68
N GLY A 121 2.97 -15.62 -6.00
CA GLY A 121 3.65 -16.04 -4.77
C GLY A 121 3.24 -15.23 -3.53
N PHE A 122 2.14 -14.49 -3.59
CA PHE A 122 1.45 -13.90 -2.43
C PHE A 122 -0.01 -14.42 -2.38
N LEU A 123 -0.99 -13.54 -2.13
CA LEU A 123 -2.40 -13.94 -2.03
C LEU A 123 -3.01 -14.28 -3.40
N GLU A 124 -2.49 -13.69 -4.48
CA GLU A 124 -2.87 -13.99 -5.88
C GLU A 124 -4.36 -13.81 -6.17
N LEU A 125 -4.98 -12.79 -5.57
CA LEU A 125 -6.31 -12.36 -5.95
C LEU A 125 -6.35 -11.93 -7.43
N PRO A 126 -7.51 -12.04 -8.10
CA PRO A 126 -7.69 -11.41 -9.40
C PRO A 126 -7.54 -9.88 -9.27
N LEU A 127 -7.18 -9.23 -10.38
CA LEU A 127 -7.07 -7.78 -10.40
C LEU A 127 -8.41 -7.10 -10.07
N PRO A 128 -8.37 -5.95 -9.37
CA PRO A 128 -9.58 -5.27 -8.96
C PRO A 128 -10.31 -4.68 -10.17
N THR A 129 -11.64 -4.66 -10.10
CA THR A 129 -12.52 -4.10 -11.13
C THR A 129 -13.60 -3.24 -10.51
N THR A 130 -14.29 -2.42 -11.32
CA THR A 130 -15.44 -1.62 -10.88
C THR A 130 -16.72 -2.44 -10.72
N SER A 131 -16.74 -3.70 -11.15
CA SER A 131 -17.90 -4.61 -11.07
C SER A 131 -17.46 -6.04 -10.74
N PRO A 132 -16.91 -6.26 -9.53
CA PRO A 132 -16.37 -7.55 -9.14
C PRO A 132 -17.47 -8.60 -9.00
N GLN A 133 -17.13 -9.84 -9.35
CA GLN A 133 -17.94 -11.01 -9.00
C GLN A 133 -17.48 -11.56 -7.65
N PRO A 134 -18.40 -11.98 -6.76
CA PRO A 134 -18.01 -12.58 -5.48
C PRO A 134 -17.16 -13.83 -5.67
N LEU A 135 -16.01 -13.90 -4.99
CA LEU A 135 -15.13 -15.07 -4.99
C LEU A 135 -15.62 -16.19 -4.06
N GLY A 136 -16.47 -15.85 -3.09
CA GLY A 136 -16.98 -16.79 -2.08
C GLY A 136 -16.02 -17.08 -0.94
N ASN A 137 -14.85 -16.44 -0.90
CA ASN A 137 -13.88 -16.51 0.19
C ASN A 137 -13.76 -15.18 0.95
N THR A 138 -13.20 -15.25 2.16
CA THR A 138 -13.01 -14.10 3.06
C THR A 138 -11.53 -13.85 3.31
N LEU A 139 -11.05 -12.62 3.06
CA LEU A 139 -9.72 -12.17 3.44
C LEU A 139 -9.75 -11.59 4.87
N ILE A 140 -8.76 -11.96 5.68
CA ILE A 140 -8.53 -11.31 6.98
C ILE A 140 -7.52 -10.18 6.81
N VAL A 141 -7.88 -8.95 7.15
CA VAL A 141 -6.96 -7.79 7.14
C VAL A 141 -6.68 -7.32 8.56
N TRP A 142 -5.47 -7.53 9.05
CA TRP A 142 -5.07 -6.98 10.34
C TRP A 142 -4.60 -5.52 10.19
N SER A 143 -4.96 -4.66 11.15
CA SER A 143 -4.69 -3.21 11.10
C SER A 143 -5.43 -2.48 9.97
N GLY A 144 -6.71 -2.78 9.77
CA GLY A 144 -7.55 -2.27 8.68
C GLY A 144 -7.75 -0.76 8.65
N SER A 145 -7.41 -0.02 9.70
CA SER A 145 -7.45 1.46 9.71
C SER A 145 -6.10 2.13 9.42
N SER A 146 -5.04 1.38 9.11
CA SER A 146 -3.79 1.95 8.60
C SER A 146 -3.96 2.36 7.13
N SER A 147 -3.07 3.19 6.58
CA SER A 147 -3.12 3.58 5.16
C SER A 147 -3.10 2.36 4.23
N VAL A 148 -2.20 1.42 4.49
CA VAL A 148 -2.13 0.14 3.74
C VAL A 148 -3.37 -0.73 3.99
N GLY A 149 -3.86 -0.82 5.22
CA GLY A 149 -5.05 -1.60 5.56
C GLY A 149 -6.30 -1.09 4.84
N LEU A 150 -6.50 0.23 4.80
CA LEU A 150 -7.61 0.87 4.08
C LEU A 150 -7.53 0.60 2.57
N ALA A 151 -6.33 0.64 1.99
CA ALA A 151 -6.12 0.29 0.59
C ALA A 151 -6.38 -1.21 0.33
N ALA A 152 -5.87 -2.09 1.19
CA ALA A 152 -6.01 -3.53 1.06
C ALA A 152 -7.48 -3.98 1.11
N ILE A 153 -8.27 -3.42 2.03
CA ILE A 153 -9.71 -3.70 2.13
C ILE A 153 -10.42 -3.31 0.82
N GLN A 154 -10.24 -2.08 0.35
CA GLN A 154 -10.92 -1.60 -0.86
C GLN A 154 -10.51 -2.40 -2.10
N LEU A 155 -9.21 -2.69 -2.26
CA LEU A 155 -8.67 -3.47 -3.36
C LEU A 155 -9.16 -4.92 -3.34
N ALA A 156 -9.18 -5.57 -2.18
CA ALA A 156 -9.69 -6.94 -2.03
C ALA A 156 -11.20 -7.02 -2.32
N ARG A 157 -11.98 -6.04 -1.85
CA ARG A 157 -13.41 -5.91 -2.19
C ARG A 157 -13.62 -5.71 -3.69
N ALA A 158 -12.81 -4.86 -4.32
CA ALA A 158 -12.83 -4.64 -5.77
C ALA A 158 -12.34 -5.86 -6.58
N ALA A 159 -11.65 -6.82 -5.95
CA ALA A 159 -11.31 -8.11 -6.52
C ALA A 159 -12.39 -9.19 -6.28
N GLY A 160 -13.42 -8.89 -5.47
CA GLY A 160 -14.55 -9.77 -5.20
C GLY A 160 -14.45 -10.61 -3.92
N ALA A 161 -13.38 -10.46 -3.13
CA ALA A 161 -13.29 -11.12 -1.82
C ALA A 161 -14.25 -10.45 -0.81
N ASP A 162 -14.78 -11.21 0.15
CA ASP A 162 -15.28 -10.61 1.39
C ASP A 162 -14.11 -10.24 2.30
N VAL A 163 -14.29 -9.27 3.19
CA VAL A 163 -13.19 -8.80 4.05
C VAL A 163 -13.63 -8.68 5.50
N VAL A 164 -12.94 -9.39 6.38
CA VAL A 164 -12.99 -9.20 7.82
C VAL A 164 -11.71 -8.48 8.25
N ALA A 165 -11.85 -7.45 9.08
CA ALA A 165 -10.69 -6.64 9.48
C ALA A 165 -10.55 -6.49 10.99
N THR A 166 -9.36 -6.14 11.45
CA THR A 166 -9.13 -5.66 12.82
C THR A 166 -8.80 -4.18 12.85
N SER A 167 -9.30 -3.45 13.83
CA SER A 167 -8.92 -2.06 14.10
C SER A 167 -9.36 -1.63 15.51
N SER A 168 -8.90 -0.50 16.01
CA SER A 168 -9.39 0.00 17.30
C SER A 168 -10.89 0.30 17.23
N SER A 169 -11.65 0.05 18.30
CA SER A 169 -13.12 0.30 18.33
C SER A 169 -13.51 1.68 17.76
N ARG A 170 -12.72 2.73 18.04
CA ARG A 170 -12.96 4.10 17.57
C ARG A 170 -12.94 4.26 16.05
N THR A 171 -12.30 3.36 15.30
CA THR A 171 -12.19 3.42 13.83
C THR A 171 -13.04 2.37 13.11
N HIS A 172 -13.85 1.59 13.83
CA HIS A 172 -14.70 0.56 13.22
C HIS A 172 -15.67 1.13 12.17
N TYR A 173 -16.22 2.32 12.41
CA TYR A 173 -17.12 2.97 11.46
C TYR A 173 -16.42 3.24 10.11
N LEU A 174 -15.18 3.71 10.14
CA LEU A 174 -14.37 3.98 8.96
C LEU A 174 -14.10 2.68 8.21
N VAL A 175 -13.60 1.66 8.90
CA VAL A 175 -13.22 0.38 8.31
C VAL A 175 -14.43 -0.35 7.70
N LYS A 176 -15.61 -0.26 8.33
CA LYS A 176 -16.87 -0.76 7.75
C LYS A 176 -17.30 0.05 6.52
N SER A 177 -17.19 1.38 6.56
CA SER A 177 -17.63 2.26 5.47
C SER A 177 -16.88 2.02 4.16
N ILE A 178 -15.63 1.53 4.22
CA ILE A 178 -14.81 1.21 3.05
C ILE A 178 -14.92 -0.26 2.60
N GLY A 179 -15.79 -1.05 3.24
CA GLY A 179 -16.17 -2.37 2.75
C GLY A 179 -15.76 -3.57 3.60
N ALA A 180 -15.26 -3.43 4.82
CA ALA A 180 -15.15 -4.59 5.72
C ALA A 180 -16.55 -5.07 6.15
N SER A 181 -16.85 -6.37 6.02
CA SER A 181 -18.13 -6.96 6.44
C SER A 181 -18.23 -7.14 7.96
N ALA A 182 -17.10 -7.37 8.63
CA ALA A 182 -16.96 -7.34 10.08
C ALA A 182 -15.64 -6.70 10.50
N VAL A 183 -15.66 -6.05 11.66
CA VAL A 183 -14.47 -5.40 12.23
C VAL A 183 -14.35 -5.76 13.70
N PHE A 184 -13.17 -6.22 14.10
CA PHE A 184 -12.88 -6.67 15.46
C PHE A 184 -11.88 -5.74 16.14
N ASP A 185 -12.08 -5.51 17.44
CA ASP A 185 -11.15 -4.71 18.24
C ASP A 185 -9.93 -5.54 18.64
N TYR A 186 -8.79 -5.25 18.01
CA TYR A 186 -7.54 -5.96 18.24
C TYR A 186 -7.01 -5.83 19.68
N THR A 187 -7.52 -4.88 20.47
CA THR A 187 -7.13 -4.70 21.87
C THR A 187 -7.80 -5.71 22.81
N LYS A 188 -8.81 -6.45 22.32
CA LYS A 188 -9.51 -7.45 23.12
C LYS A 188 -8.71 -8.75 23.18
N PRO A 189 -8.55 -9.37 24.36
CA PRO A 189 -7.83 -10.64 24.48
C PRO A 189 -8.54 -11.79 23.74
N THR A 190 -9.84 -11.64 23.48
CA THR A 190 -10.67 -12.62 22.76
C THR A 190 -10.64 -12.48 21.24
N VAL A 191 -9.93 -11.47 20.70
CA VAL A 191 -10.04 -11.12 19.27
C VAL A 191 -9.80 -12.29 18.32
N VAL A 192 -8.86 -13.17 18.66
CA VAL A 192 -8.57 -14.39 17.87
C VAL A 192 -9.78 -15.32 17.85
N ASP A 193 -10.31 -15.66 19.03
CA ASP A 193 -11.45 -16.57 19.14
C ASP A 193 -12.73 -15.97 18.54
N ASP A 194 -12.93 -14.66 18.69
CA ASP A 194 -14.06 -13.93 18.11
C ASP A 194 -14.03 -13.97 16.57
N ILE A 195 -12.85 -13.81 15.96
CA ILE A 195 -12.66 -13.92 14.51
C ILE A 195 -12.88 -15.35 14.05
N VAL A 196 -12.30 -16.35 14.74
CA VAL A 196 -12.47 -17.77 14.41
C VAL A 196 -13.94 -18.17 14.46
N ALA A 197 -14.67 -17.75 15.50
CA ALA A 197 -16.10 -18.01 15.62
C ALA A 197 -16.90 -17.37 14.47
N HIS A 198 -16.58 -16.13 14.10
CA HIS A 198 -17.24 -15.44 12.98
C HIS A 198 -16.97 -16.08 11.62
N LEU A 199 -15.79 -16.67 11.44
CA LEU A 199 -15.36 -17.34 10.21
C LEU A 199 -15.76 -18.83 10.15
N SER A 200 -16.41 -19.34 11.20
CA SER A 200 -16.88 -20.73 11.22
C SER A 200 -17.83 -21.01 10.05
N GLY A 201 -17.53 -22.07 9.28
CA GLY A 201 -18.29 -22.46 8.08
C GLY A 201 -18.03 -21.61 6.83
N LYS A 202 -17.14 -20.61 6.88
CA LYS A 202 -16.71 -19.82 5.71
C LYS A 202 -15.41 -20.36 5.15
N VAL A 203 -15.21 -20.19 3.83
CA VAL A 203 -13.88 -20.33 3.22
C VAL A 203 -13.10 -19.05 3.49
N VAL A 204 -11.94 -19.19 4.10
CA VAL A 204 -11.02 -18.08 4.33
C VAL A 204 -9.97 -18.15 3.25
N LEU A 205 -9.80 -17.05 2.52
CA LEU A 205 -8.75 -16.94 1.52
C LEU A 205 -7.42 -17.18 2.23
N ASP A 206 -7.01 -16.25 3.08
CA ASP A 206 -5.78 -16.23 3.88
C ASP A 206 -5.76 -14.89 4.66
N ALA A 207 -4.58 -14.38 5.07
CA ALA A 207 -4.45 -13.12 5.79
C ALA A 207 -3.53 -12.08 5.13
N TYR A 208 -3.81 -10.80 5.42
CA TYR A 208 -2.96 -9.65 5.15
C TYR A 208 -2.67 -8.89 6.45
N ASP A 209 -1.40 -8.80 6.85
CA ASP A 209 -0.95 -8.01 8.00
C ASP A 209 -0.42 -6.64 7.56
N ALA A 210 -1.21 -5.58 7.79
CA ALA A 210 -0.87 -4.22 7.40
C ALA A 210 -0.12 -3.43 8.50
N ILE A 211 0.51 -4.12 9.47
CA ILE A 211 1.35 -3.51 10.51
C ILE A 211 2.62 -4.31 10.82
N SER A 212 2.57 -5.65 10.79
CA SER A 212 3.65 -6.58 11.15
C SER A 212 4.35 -6.26 12.46
N SER A 213 3.58 -5.93 13.49
CA SER A 213 4.14 -5.82 14.84
C SER A 213 4.53 -7.21 15.37
N GLN A 214 5.35 -7.30 16.41
CA GLN A 214 5.83 -8.59 16.93
C GLN A 214 4.74 -9.63 17.26
N GLN A 215 3.52 -9.19 17.57
CA GLN A 215 2.43 -10.06 18.00
C GLN A 215 1.47 -10.45 16.87
N THR A 216 1.36 -9.63 15.82
CA THR A 216 0.30 -9.78 14.81
C THR A 216 0.47 -11.01 13.90
N PRO A 217 1.67 -11.41 13.46
CA PRO A 217 1.86 -12.63 12.69
C PRO A 217 1.46 -13.88 13.49
N ARG A 218 1.66 -13.90 14.81
CA ARG A 218 1.25 -15.04 15.66
C ARG A 218 -0.26 -15.13 15.79
N ALA A 219 -0.92 -14.01 16.06
CA ALA A 219 -2.38 -13.98 16.15
C ALA A 219 -3.03 -14.42 14.83
N LEU A 220 -2.52 -13.93 13.70
CA LEU A 220 -3.00 -14.37 12.38
C LEU A 220 -2.71 -15.85 12.12
N ALA A 221 -1.51 -16.35 12.44
CA ALA A 221 -1.20 -17.77 12.29
C ALA A 221 -2.13 -18.66 13.13
N GLU A 222 -2.43 -18.25 14.36
CA GLU A 222 -3.38 -18.96 15.22
C GLU A 222 -4.80 -18.97 14.61
N ILE A 223 -5.26 -17.84 14.05
CA ILE A 223 -6.55 -17.79 13.35
C ILE A 223 -6.53 -18.74 12.14
N LEU A 224 -5.51 -18.64 11.28
CA LEU A 224 -5.40 -19.41 10.03
C LEU A 224 -5.41 -20.93 10.28
N THR A 225 -4.80 -21.40 11.37
CA THR A 225 -4.80 -22.83 11.76
C THR A 225 -6.12 -23.31 12.36
N LYS A 226 -7.01 -22.41 12.76
CA LYS A 226 -8.32 -22.71 13.36
C LYS A 226 -9.49 -22.52 12.38
N VAL A 227 -9.26 -21.98 11.19
CA VAL A 227 -10.29 -21.73 10.16
C VAL A 227 -10.02 -22.55 8.90
N ASN A 228 -11.01 -22.62 8.01
CA ASN A 228 -10.85 -23.25 6.69
C ASN A 228 -10.08 -22.31 5.73
N SER A 229 -8.78 -22.12 5.97
CA SER A 229 -7.89 -21.28 5.15
C SER A 229 -7.40 -22.03 3.91
N GLU A 230 -7.35 -21.37 2.75
CA GLU A 230 -6.94 -22.03 1.50
C GLU A 230 -5.48 -22.47 1.53
N LYS A 231 -4.54 -21.58 1.91
CA LYS A 231 -3.10 -21.87 1.87
C LYS A 231 -2.41 -21.80 3.22
N HIS A 232 -3.10 -21.34 4.26
CA HIS A 232 -2.49 -20.97 5.55
C HIS A 232 -1.33 -19.99 5.33
N PHE A 233 -1.59 -18.97 4.51
CA PHE A 233 -0.61 -17.98 4.09
C PHE A 233 -0.91 -16.61 4.68
N MET A 234 0.12 -15.78 4.85
CA MET A 234 -0.05 -14.36 5.12
C MET A 234 0.92 -13.49 4.34
N ALA A 235 0.40 -12.43 3.71
CA ALA A 235 1.21 -11.32 3.23
C ALA A 235 1.35 -10.30 4.36
N PHE A 236 2.54 -9.74 4.59
CA PHE A 236 2.74 -8.81 5.71
C PHE A 236 3.70 -7.66 5.39
N THR A 237 3.41 -6.47 5.93
CA THR A 237 4.23 -5.27 5.71
C THR A 237 5.40 -5.19 6.69
N GLY A 238 6.61 -5.57 6.29
CA GLY A 238 7.80 -5.49 7.15
C GLY A 238 8.47 -6.83 7.43
N GLN A 239 9.33 -6.88 8.46
CA GLN A 239 10.04 -8.10 8.85
C GLN A 239 9.36 -8.78 10.02
N VAL A 240 9.21 -10.09 9.94
CA VAL A 240 8.81 -10.92 11.08
C VAL A 240 10.10 -11.44 11.71
N GLU A 241 10.39 -11.02 12.94
CA GLU A 241 11.64 -11.34 13.65
C GLU A 241 11.78 -12.82 14.02
N LYS A 242 10.67 -13.58 14.02
CA LYS A 242 10.62 -14.98 14.43
C LYS A 242 9.93 -15.82 13.37
N GLU A 243 10.35 -17.08 13.26
CA GLU A 243 9.69 -18.02 12.34
C GLU A 243 8.19 -18.12 12.65
N LEU A 244 7.40 -18.20 11.59
CA LEU A 244 5.97 -18.44 11.70
C LEU A 244 5.72 -19.84 12.27
N PRO A 245 4.61 -20.06 12.99
CA PRO A 245 4.26 -21.39 13.49
C PRO A 245 4.21 -22.44 12.37
N THR A 246 4.55 -23.68 12.70
CA THR A 246 4.49 -24.81 11.77
C THR A 246 3.12 -24.90 11.10
N GLY A 247 3.12 -25.04 9.77
CA GLY A 247 1.88 -25.13 8.97
C GLY A 247 1.36 -23.79 8.46
N VAL A 248 1.98 -22.66 8.86
CA VAL A 248 1.67 -21.34 8.33
C VAL A 248 2.89 -20.79 7.59
N THR A 249 2.66 -20.30 6.38
CA THR A 249 3.71 -19.64 5.58
C THR A 249 3.38 -18.16 5.42
N GLY A 250 4.36 -17.36 5.05
CA GLY A 250 4.11 -15.96 4.81
C GLY A 250 5.27 -15.27 4.13
N LYS A 251 4.98 -14.10 3.56
CA LYS A 251 5.95 -13.33 2.78
C LYS A 251 5.81 -11.84 3.05
N ALA A 252 6.96 -11.21 3.26
CA ALA A 252 7.06 -9.78 3.43
C ALA A 252 6.81 -9.04 2.11
N VAL A 253 6.04 -7.95 2.18
CA VAL A 253 5.91 -6.97 1.11
C VAL A 253 6.89 -5.83 1.37
N PHE A 254 7.72 -5.53 0.38
CA PHE A 254 8.70 -4.44 0.40
C PHE A 254 8.55 -3.54 -0.82
N ASN A 255 8.94 -2.27 -0.71
CA ASN A 255 8.80 -1.28 -1.79
C ASN A 255 9.57 -1.67 -3.05
N ASN A 256 10.77 -2.26 -2.93
CA ASN A 256 11.56 -2.69 -4.08
C ASN A 256 10.88 -3.77 -4.92
N ILE A 257 10.08 -4.65 -4.28
CA ILE A 257 9.32 -5.68 -4.99
C ILE A 257 8.37 -5.01 -6.02
N ILE A 258 7.84 -3.84 -5.71
CA ILE A 258 6.84 -3.16 -6.54
C ILE A 258 7.45 -2.64 -7.85
N TYR A 259 8.69 -2.14 -7.82
CA TYR A 259 9.37 -1.54 -8.98
C TYR A 259 9.74 -2.57 -10.05
N ASP A 260 10.10 -3.79 -9.66
CA ASP A 260 10.62 -4.84 -10.56
C ASP A 260 9.52 -5.78 -11.10
N ASN A 261 8.25 -5.53 -10.77
CA ASN A 261 7.15 -6.44 -11.05
C ASN A 261 6.34 -6.09 -12.31
N VAL A 262 5.70 -7.13 -12.86
CA VAL A 262 4.76 -7.06 -13.98
C VAL A 262 3.43 -6.38 -13.60
N LEU A 263 3.17 -6.17 -12.30
CA LEU A 263 1.96 -5.57 -11.78
C LEU A 263 2.05 -4.03 -11.85
N HIS A 264 1.63 -3.45 -12.97
CA HIS A 264 1.54 -1.99 -13.13
C HIS A 264 0.24 -1.45 -12.52
N ILE A 265 0.21 -1.31 -11.21
CA ILE A 265 -0.98 -0.89 -10.44
C ILE A 265 -1.50 0.48 -10.89
N PHE A 266 -0.60 1.32 -11.41
CA PHE A 266 -0.89 2.67 -11.92
C PHE A 266 -1.28 2.71 -13.41
N ARG A 267 -1.27 1.57 -14.12
CA ARG A 267 -1.66 1.47 -15.55
C ARG A 267 -2.93 0.66 -15.78
N ILE A 268 -3.77 0.46 -14.76
CA ILE A 268 -5.10 -0.10 -14.96
C ILE A 268 -5.86 0.84 -15.91
N LYS A 269 -6.05 0.40 -17.16
CA LYS A 269 -6.77 1.17 -18.18
C LYS A 269 -8.21 1.33 -17.69
N TYR A 270 -8.60 2.56 -17.41
CA TYR A 270 -10.02 2.91 -17.37
C TYR A 270 -10.56 2.83 -18.81
N PRO A 271 -11.71 2.18 -19.04
CA PRO A 271 -12.34 2.12 -20.35
C PRO A 271 -12.70 3.51 -20.89
#